data_AF-A0A3A8QMR0-F1
#
_entry.id   AF-A0A3A8QMR0-F1
#
_cell.length_a   1.000
_cell.length_b   1.000
_cell.length_c   1.000
_cell.angle_alpha   90.00
_cell.angle_beta   90.00
_cell.angle_gamma   90.00
#
_symmetry.space_group_name_H-M   'P 1'
#
loop_
_entity.id
_entity.type
_entity.pdbx_description
1 polymer ?
#
loop_
_entity_poly.entity_id
_entity_poly.type
_entity_poly.pdbx_seq_one_letter_code
_entity_poly.pdbx_strand_id
1 'polypeptide(L)'
;MTTKQQPLNSGFGATTTAREALGNTRLEGAVTIVTGGYAGIGLETTRTLHAAGATVIVPARTPDKARAALAGLEGVELEPLDLIDPASIDAFASRFLASGRPLHLLINNAGIMATPLTRDARGEAHRVRAFAVHPGGILTELVRPMSEEEVRASIENSNKIEPMKTPEQGAATTVWCATSPQLENRGGVYCENVDIAVMAPPDATIRRGVKDQAVAPKQADRLWTASEAWTGVRFNP
;
A
#
# COMPACT_ATOMS: atom_id res chain seq x y z
N MET A 1 18.96 11.74 -3.20
CA MET A 1 19.80 10.83 -4.03
C MET A 1 18.89 9.73 -4.52
N THR A 2 18.86 9.37 -5.81
CA THR A 2 17.88 8.40 -6.30
C THR A 2 18.24 6.98 -5.87
N THR A 3 17.39 6.37 -5.04
CA THR A 3 17.54 4.95 -4.68
C THR A 3 17.50 4.09 -5.94
N LYS A 4 18.45 3.17 -6.08
CA LYS A 4 18.45 2.21 -7.19
C LYS A 4 17.39 1.13 -6.93
N GLN A 5 16.68 0.75 -7.98
CA GLN A 5 15.76 -0.40 -7.97
C GLN A 5 16.58 -1.69 -7.97
N GLN A 6 16.99 -2.14 -6.79
CA GLN A 6 17.82 -3.32 -6.59
C GLN A 6 17.50 -3.98 -5.25
N PRO A 7 17.37 -5.32 -5.18
CA PRO A 7 17.11 -6.03 -3.94
C PRO A 7 18.14 -5.73 -2.84
N LEU A 8 17.65 -5.69 -1.61
CA LEU A 8 18.48 -5.58 -0.41
C LEU A 8 18.93 -6.95 0.11
N ASN A 9 18.24 -8.02 -0.29
CA ASN A 9 18.29 -9.34 0.34
C ASN A 9 17.85 -9.22 1.80
N SER A 10 16.61 -8.77 1.99
CA SER A 10 16.05 -8.36 3.28
C SER A 10 16.00 -9.44 4.37
N GLY A 11 16.23 -10.71 3.98
CA GLY A 11 16.12 -11.90 4.83
C GLY A 11 14.71 -12.51 4.86
N PHE A 12 13.75 -11.90 4.17
CA PHE A 12 12.36 -12.35 4.07
C PHE A 12 12.05 -13.02 2.73
N GLY A 13 10.83 -13.52 2.58
CA GLY A 13 10.39 -14.17 1.35
C GLY A 13 8.89 -14.09 1.12
N ALA A 14 8.45 -14.80 0.09
CA ALA A 14 7.07 -14.80 -0.40
C ALA A 14 6.02 -15.12 0.67
N THR A 15 6.35 -16.01 1.60
CA THR A 15 5.44 -16.53 2.63
C THR A 15 5.53 -15.77 3.95
N THR A 16 6.38 -14.74 4.04
CA THR A 16 6.49 -13.88 5.21
C THR A 16 5.15 -13.20 5.47
N THR A 17 4.72 -13.22 6.73
CA THR A 17 3.51 -12.56 7.21
C THR A 17 3.78 -11.12 7.64
N ALA A 18 2.73 -10.29 7.71
CA ALA A 18 2.80 -8.92 8.20
C ALA A 18 3.39 -8.82 9.62
N ARG A 19 3.07 -9.76 10.50
CA ARG A 19 3.63 -9.82 11.85
C ARG A 19 5.14 -10.10 11.84
N GLU A 20 5.59 -11.05 11.02
CA GLU A 20 7.02 -11.35 10.89
C GLU A 20 7.79 -10.17 10.27
N ALA A 21 7.21 -9.52 9.27
CA ALA A 21 7.77 -8.33 8.63
C ALA A 21 7.86 -7.12 9.59
N LEU A 22 6.88 -6.95 10.48
CA LEU A 22 6.89 -5.93 11.54
C LEU A 22 7.99 -6.22 12.58
N GLY A 23 8.16 -7.49 12.95
CA GLY A 23 9.08 -7.90 14.00
C GLY A 23 8.72 -7.29 15.36
N ASN A 24 9.70 -6.71 16.03
CA ASN A 24 9.53 -6.07 17.35
C ASN A 24 9.31 -4.55 17.26
N THR A 25 9.06 -4.02 16.07
CA THR A 25 8.83 -2.58 15.86
C THR A 25 7.60 -2.14 16.65
N ARG A 26 7.75 -1.09 17.44
CA ARG A 26 6.63 -0.43 18.10
C ARG A 26 6.32 0.92 17.46
N LEU A 27 5.05 1.28 17.45
CA LEU A 27 4.50 2.43 16.75
C LEU A 27 3.69 3.33 17.68
N GLU A 28 3.95 3.30 19.01
CA GLU A 28 3.24 4.19 19.93
C GLU A 28 3.45 5.66 19.55
N GLY A 29 2.36 6.41 19.53
CA GLY A 29 2.35 7.81 19.10
C GLY A 29 2.35 8.03 17.58
N ALA A 30 2.53 6.97 16.78
CA ALA A 30 2.38 7.06 15.34
C ALA A 30 0.89 7.11 14.97
N VAL A 31 0.54 8.07 14.11
CA VAL A 31 -0.79 8.22 13.53
C VAL A 31 -0.74 7.78 12.08
N THR A 32 -1.63 6.87 11.72
CA THR A 32 -1.62 6.17 10.43
C THR A 32 -2.99 6.24 9.78
N ILE A 33 -3.05 6.39 8.47
CA ILE A 33 -4.28 6.32 7.68
C ILE A 33 -4.19 5.12 6.75
N VAL A 34 -5.16 4.21 6.80
CA VAL A 34 -5.21 3.01 5.94
C VAL A 34 -6.52 3.01 5.14
N THR A 35 -6.45 3.48 3.90
CA THR A 35 -7.61 3.44 2.99
C THR A 35 -7.96 1.98 2.67
N GLY A 36 -9.25 1.63 2.71
CA GLY A 36 -9.67 0.23 2.57
C GLY A 36 -9.22 -0.67 3.73
N GLY A 37 -8.83 -0.08 4.87
CA GLY A 37 -8.29 -0.76 6.04
C GLY A 37 -9.26 -1.64 6.82
N TYR A 38 -10.45 -1.92 6.28
CA TYR A 38 -11.49 -2.75 6.91
C TYR A 38 -11.77 -4.06 6.14
N ALA A 39 -11.04 -4.32 5.05
CA ALA A 39 -11.21 -5.56 4.26
C ALA A 39 -9.88 -6.11 3.73
N GLY A 40 -9.83 -7.43 3.53
CA GLY A 40 -8.70 -8.13 2.91
C GLY A 40 -7.35 -7.75 3.51
N ILE A 41 -6.41 -7.40 2.63
CA ILE A 41 -5.03 -6.99 2.98
C ILE A 41 -5.01 -5.73 3.84
N GLY A 42 -5.92 -4.79 3.58
CA GLY A 42 -6.04 -3.55 4.34
C GLY A 42 -6.43 -3.81 5.79
N LEU A 43 -7.35 -4.73 6.05
CA LEU A 43 -7.72 -5.13 7.41
C LEU A 43 -6.55 -5.72 8.17
N GLU A 44 -5.77 -6.57 7.51
CA GLU A 44 -4.62 -7.20 8.15
C GLU A 44 -3.47 -6.23 8.40
N THR A 45 -3.31 -5.24 7.51
CA THR A 45 -2.41 -4.10 7.72
C THR A 45 -2.86 -3.28 8.94
N THR A 46 -4.16 -2.93 9.03
CA THR A 46 -4.74 -2.22 10.18
C THR A 46 -4.50 -2.98 11.49
N ARG A 47 -4.77 -4.29 11.52
CA ARG A 47 -4.55 -5.14 12.70
C ARG A 47 -3.09 -5.14 13.13
N THR A 48 -2.18 -5.30 12.18
CA THR A 48 -0.74 -5.38 12.46
C THR A 48 -0.21 -4.06 13.01
N LEU A 49 -0.57 -2.92 12.41
CA LEU A 49 -0.11 -1.60 12.87
C LEU A 49 -0.74 -1.21 14.21
N HIS A 50 -2.03 -1.50 14.40
CA HIS A 50 -2.70 -1.30 15.69
C HIS A 50 -2.03 -2.12 16.79
N ALA A 51 -1.81 -3.42 16.58
CA ALA A 51 -1.16 -4.28 17.57
C ALA A 51 0.25 -3.80 17.95
N ALA A 52 0.90 -3.00 17.10
CA ALA A 52 2.19 -2.36 17.36
C ALA A 52 2.09 -1.04 18.16
N GLY A 53 0.88 -0.55 18.46
CA GLY A 53 0.64 0.68 19.23
C GLY A 53 0.28 1.91 18.39
N ALA A 54 0.12 1.78 17.06
CA ALA A 54 -0.26 2.92 16.22
C ALA A 54 -1.71 3.35 16.44
N THR A 55 -1.98 4.64 16.40
CA THR A 55 -3.32 5.17 16.13
C THR A 55 -3.63 4.93 14.65
N VAL A 56 -4.64 4.11 14.36
CA VAL A 56 -5.04 3.78 12.98
C VAL A 56 -6.38 4.41 12.65
N ILE A 57 -6.40 5.24 11.61
CA ILE A 57 -7.59 5.83 11.03
C ILE A 57 -7.94 5.03 9.77
N VAL A 58 -9.10 4.41 9.76
CA VAL A 58 -9.63 3.65 8.63
C VAL A 58 -10.77 4.45 7.98
N PRO A 59 -10.48 5.22 6.93
CA PRO A 59 -11.52 5.88 6.18
C PRO A 59 -12.29 4.85 5.33
N ALA A 60 -13.62 4.94 5.33
CA ALA A 60 -14.49 3.99 4.63
C ALA A 60 -15.71 4.67 4.00
N ARG A 61 -16.09 4.20 2.81
CA ARG A 61 -17.32 4.62 2.11
C ARG A 61 -18.58 4.11 2.81
N THR A 62 -18.49 2.94 3.45
CA THR A 62 -19.61 2.31 4.18
C THR A 62 -19.24 2.11 5.65
N PRO A 63 -19.39 3.14 6.50
CA PRO A 63 -18.94 3.12 7.90
C PRO A 63 -19.49 1.97 8.73
N ASP A 64 -20.75 1.57 8.53
CA ASP A 64 -21.35 0.47 9.30
C ASP A 64 -20.71 -0.88 9.00
N LYS A 65 -20.43 -1.14 7.71
CA LYS A 65 -19.70 -2.34 7.28
C LYS A 65 -18.28 -2.33 7.85
N ALA A 66 -17.61 -1.18 7.82
CA ALA A 66 -16.28 -1.05 8.36
C ALA A 66 -16.26 -1.26 9.89
N ARG A 67 -17.25 -0.71 10.61
CA ARG A 67 -17.42 -0.90 12.06
C ARG A 67 -17.58 -2.37 12.43
N ALA A 68 -18.40 -3.11 11.68
CA ALA A 68 -18.56 -4.56 11.90
C ALA A 68 -17.24 -5.31 11.66
N ALA A 69 -16.50 -4.99 10.60
CA ALA A 69 -15.24 -5.65 10.27
C ALA A 69 -14.09 -5.33 11.25
N LEU A 70 -14.13 -4.17 11.89
CA LEU A 70 -13.15 -3.70 12.87
C LEU A 70 -13.58 -3.97 14.32
N ALA A 71 -14.67 -4.71 14.55
CA ALA A 71 -15.10 -5.07 15.89
C ALA A 71 -13.97 -5.83 16.63
N GLY A 72 -13.68 -5.41 17.88
CA GLY A 72 -12.57 -5.93 18.67
C GLY A 72 -11.22 -5.23 18.46
N LEU A 73 -11.14 -4.24 17.55
CA LEU A 73 -9.98 -3.39 17.36
C LEU A 73 -10.21 -2.02 18.04
N GLU A 74 -10.27 -2.02 19.37
CA GLU A 74 -10.51 -0.81 20.16
C GLU A 74 -9.44 0.26 19.87
N GLY A 75 -9.85 1.51 19.66
CA GLY A 75 -8.92 2.59 19.32
C GLY A 75 -8.63 2.78 17.84
N VAL A 76 -9.13 1.92 16.95
CA VAL A 76 -9.19 2.24 15.50
C VAL A 76 -10.27 3.28 15.27
N GLU A 77 -9.89 4.39 14.62
CA GLU A 77 -10.78 5.48 14.29
C GLU A 77 -11.42 5.24 12.91
N LEU A 78 -12.73 5.43 12.81
CA LEU A 78 -13.48 5.35 11.56
C LEU A 78 -13.87 6.74 11.08
N GLU A 79 -13.61 7.02 9.82
CA GLU A 79 -13.94 8.29 9.16
C GLU A 79 -14.67 8.03 7.82
N PRO A 80 -15.63 8.88 7.42
CA PRO A 80 -16.25 8.76 6.11
C PRO A 80 -15.28 9.24 5.01
N LEU A 81 -15.12 8.42 3.97
CA LEU A 81 -14.40 8.75 2.75
C LEU A 81 -14.89 7.90 1.58
N ASP A 82 -15.30 8.55 0.50
CA ASP A 82 -15.49 7.94 -0.81
C ASP A 82 -14.41 8.45 -1.77
N LEU A 83 -13.49 7.58 -2.18
CA LEU A 83 -12.41 7.93 -3.10
C LEU A 83 -12.90 8.19 -4.55
N ILE A 84 -14.17 7.91 -4.85
CA ILE A 84 -14.79 8.23 -6.14
C ILE A 84 -15.31 9.69 -6.15
N ASP A 85 -15.56 10.28 -4.98
CA ASP A 85 -16.09 11.64 -4.83
C ASP A 85 -15.00 12.62 -4.33
N PRO A 86 -14.50 13.53 -5.17
CA PRO A 86 -13.52 14.54 -4.77
C PRO A 86 -13.94 15.37 -3.55
N ALA A 87 -15.23 15.71 -3.40
CA ALA A 87 -15.70 16.48 -2.26
C ALA A 87 -15.57 15.68 -0.94
N SER A 88 -15.77 14.36 -1.01
CA SER A 88 -15.53 13.46 0.12
C SER A 88 -14.06 13.41 0.52
N ILE A 89 -13.16 13.37 -0.47
CA ILE A 89 -11.70 13.42 -0.26
C ILE A 89 -11.30 14.72 0.42
N ASP A 90 -11.74 15.86 -0.10
CA ASP A 90 -11.43 17.19 0.44
C ASP A 90 -11.97 17.36 1.86
N ALA A 91 -13.19 16.88 2.12
CA ALA A 91 -13.79 16.94 3.45
C ALA A 91 -13.01 16.09 4.46
N PHE A 92 -12.59 14.87 4.08
CA PHE A 92 -11.75 14.03 4.94
C PHE A 92 -10.40 14.69 5.22
N ALA A 93 -9.71 15.17 4.18
CA ALA A 93 -8.43 15.87 4.32
C ALA A 93 -8.56 17.10 5.22
N SER A 94 -9.60 17.90 5.05
CA SER A 94 -9.85 19.10 5.85
C SER A 94 -10.07 18.77 7.33
N ARG A 95 -10.84 17.71 7.65
CA ARG A 95 -11.04 17.26 9.04
C ARG A 95 -9.74 16.76 9.66
N PHE A 96 -8.96 15.98 8.90
CA PHE A 96 -7.67 15.50 9.39
C PHE A 96 -6.70 16.65 9.67
N LEU A 97 -6.57 17.60 8.74
CA LEU A 97 -5.72 18.78 8.92
C LEU A 97 -6.18 19.64 10.11
N ALA A 98 -7.49 19.86 10.25
CA ALA A 98 -8.06 20.61 11.37
C ALA A 98 -7.82 19.94 12.74
N SER A 99 -7.57 18.62 12.77
CA SER A 99 -7.24 17.92 14.01
C SER A 99 -5.86 18.31 14.57
N GLY A 100 -4.98 18.92 13.76
CA GLY A 100 -3.63 19.29 14.16
C GLY A 100 -2.71 18.10 14.46
N ARG A 101 -3.16 16.87 14.20
CA ARG A 101 -2.39 15.65 14.45
C ARG A 101 -1.30 15.48 13.38
N PRO A 102 -0.09 15.05 13.74
CA PRO A 102 0.91 14.66 12.76
C PRO A 102 0.43 13.42 12.00
N LEU A 103 0.73 13.33 10.69
CA LEU A 103 0.57 12.10 9.92
C LEU A 103 1.92 11.42 9.75
N HIS A 104 2.02 10.19 10.22
CA HIS A 104 3.27 9.42 10.15
C HIS A 104 3.26 8.44 8.98
N LEU A 105 2.13 7.76 8.75
CA LEU A 105 1.97 6.80 7.65
C LEU A 105 0.66 7.03 6.90
N LEU A 106 0.73 7.09 5.57
CA LEU A 106 -0.42 7.06 4.67
C LEU A 106 -0.33 5.83 3.78
N ILE A 107 -1.27 4.90 3.95
CA ILE A 107 -1.34 3.66 3.19
C ILE A 107 -2.51 3.74 2.21
N ASN A 108 -2.16 4.01 0.95
CA ASN A 108 -3.09 4.02 -0.18
C ASN A 108 -3.41 2.59 -0.65
N ASN A 109 -4.03 1.80 0.24
CA ASN A 109 -4.38 0.41 0.01
C ASN A 109 -5.73 0.24 -0.74
N ALA A 110 -6.65 1.20 -0.64
CA ALA A 110 -7.87 1.16 -1.44
C ALA A 110 -7.52 1.27 -2.92
N GLY A 111 -7.70 0.19 -3.67
CA GLY A 111 -7.15 0.09 -5.02
C GLY A 111 -8.07 -0.60 -6.02
N ILE A 112 -7.97 -0.09 -7.25
CA ILE A 112 -8.19 -0.80 -8.52
C ILE A 112 -6.78 -1.14 -9.05
N MET A 113 -6.65 -2.25 -9.78
CA MET A 113 -5.37 -2.82 -10.21
C MET A 113 -4.66 -1.97 -11.30
N ALA A 114 -3.32 -1.97 -11.30
CA ALA A 114 -2.42 -1.49 -12.38
C ALA A 114 -2.28 0.05 -12.59
N THR A 115 -1.95 0.81 -11.55
CA THR A 115 -1.52 2.21 -11.69
C THR A 115 0.00 2.33 -11.92
N PRO A 116 0.48 3.35 -12.66
CA PRO A 116 1.91 3.58 -12.82
C PRO A 116 2.59 3.99 -11.50
N LEU A 117 3.86 3.63 -11.33
CA LEU A 117 4.68 3.98 -10.16
C LEU A 117 4.99 5.48 -10.16
N THR A 118 4.78 6.12 -9.01
CA THR A 118 5.15 7.52 -8.77
C THR A 118 6.31 7.59 -7.78
N ARG A 119 7.34 8.38 -8.10
CA ARG A 119 8.57 8.52 -7.31
C ARG A 119 8.40 9.50 -6.15
N ASP A 120 9.23 9.34 -5.13
CA ASP A 120 9.25 10.14 -3.89
C ASP A 120 10.01 11.47 -4.01
N ALA A 121 10.62 11.79 -5.16
CA ALA A 121 11.50 12.96 -5.35
C ALA A 121 10.87 14.30 -4.92
N ARG A 122 9.54 14.43 -5.00
CA ARG A 122 8.79 15.62 -4.56
C ARG A 122 8.63 15.70 -3.04
N GLY A 123 8.60 14.56 -2.36
CA GLY A 123 8.51 14.46 -0.90
C GLY A 123 9.86 14.32 -0.19
N GLU A 124 10.93 13.89 -0.89
CA GLU A 124 12.23 13.60 -0.28
C GLU A 124 12.77 14.79 0.52
N ALA A 125 12.70 15.99 -0.05
CA ALA A 125 13.14 17.24 0.59
C ALA A 125 12.34 17.60 1.86
N HIS A 126 11.12 17.08 1.97
CA HIS A 126 10.21 17.25 3.12
C HIS A 126 10.28 16.07 4.08
N ARG A 127 11.30 15.19 3.92
CA ARG A 127 11.51 13.99 4.73
C ARG A 127 10.38 12.96 4.62
N VAL A 128 9.62 13.02 3.52
CA VAL A 128 8.63 12.00 3.15
C VAL A 128 9.30 10.99 2.22
N ARG A 129 8.98 9.72 2.39
CA ARG A 129 9.37 8.63 1.49
C ARG A 129 8.13 7.92 0.97
N ALA A 130 8.16 7.53 -0.30
CA ALA A 130 7.07 6.81 -0.95
C ALA A 130 7.57 5.50 -1.54
N PHE A 131 6.76 4.45 -1.41
CA PHE A 131 7.02 3.12 -1.93
C PHE A 131 5.77 2.63 -2.66
N ALA A 132 5.96 1.90 -3.75
CA ALA A 132 4.88 1.09 -4.32
C ALA A 132 5.09 -0.37 -3.92
N VAL A 133 3.99 -1.08 -3.69
CA VAL A 133 4.04 -2.44 -3.16
C VAL A 133 3.25 -3.40 -4.03
N HIS A 134 3.82 -4.56 -4.31
CA HIS A 134 3.10 -5.72 -4.80
C HIS A 134 2.81 -6.66 -3.62
N PRO A 135 1.53 -6.98 -3.34
CA PRO A 135 1.19 -7.84 -2.23
C PRO A 135 1.34 -9.34 -2.57
N GLY A 136 1.41 -9.69 -3.86
CA GLY A 136 1.37 -11.07 -4.36
C GLY A 136 -0.05 -11.48 -4.81
N GLY A 137 -0.21 -12.72 -5.24
CA GLY A 137 -1.51 -13.28 -5.61
C GLY A 137 -2.31 -13.68 -4.37
N ILE A 138 -3.39 -12.95 -4.06
CA ILE A 138 -4.23 -13.19 -2.88
C ILE A 138 -5.69 -13.27 -3.31
N LEU A 139 -6.41 -14.30 -2.83
CA LEU A 139 -7.86 -14.37 -2.98
C LEU A 139 -8.49 -13.42 -1.97
N THR A 140 -8.98 -12.28 -2.45
CA THR A 140 -9.73 -11.31 -1.67
C THR A 140 -11.11 -11.11 -2.27
N GLU A 141 -11.94 -10.30 -1.63
CA GLU A 141 -13.25 -9.90 -2.16
C GLU A 141 -13.18 -9.20 -3.54
N LEU A 142 -11.99 -8.88 -4.05
CA LEU A 142 -11.79 -8.38 -5.41
C LEU A 142 -12.12 -9.43 -6.49
N VAL A 143 -12.17 -10.73 -6.16
CA VAL A 143 -12.57 -11.77 -7.12
C VAL A 143 -14.09 -11.94 -7.23
N ARG A 144 -14.89 -11.22 -6.43
CA ARG A 144 -16.37 -11.28 -6.48
C ARG A 144 -17.00 -11.17 -7.88
N PRO A 145 -16.51 -10.31 -8.80
CA PRO A 145 -17.12 -10.22 -10.12
C PRO A 145 -16.66 -11.32 -11.09
N MET A 146 -15.69 -12.17 -10.69
CA MET A 146 -15.15 -13.24 -11.54
C MET A 146 -15.97 -14.52 -11.42
N SER A 147 -16.04 -15.30 -12.49
CA SER A 147 -16.60 -16.65 -12.47
C SER A 147 -15.69 -17.63 -11.70
N GLU A 148 -16.24 -18.75 -11.24
CA GLU A 148 -15.45 -19.79 -10.58
C GLU A 148 -14.32 -20.34 -11.47
N GLU A 149 -14.54 -20.40 -12.79
CA GLU A 149 -13.54 -20.84 -13.77
C GLU A 149 -12.41 -19.82 -13.88
N GLU A 150 -12.72 -18.53 -13.92
CA GLU A 150 -11.72 -17.45 -13.94
C GLU A 150 -10.90 -17.41 -12.65
N VAL A 151 -11.56 -17.60 -11.49
CA VAL A 151 -10.89 -17.70 -10.19
C VAL A 151 -9.93 -18.90 -10.18
N ARG A 152 -10.39 -20.07 -10.62
CA ARG A 152 -9.57 -21.28 -10.71
C ARG A 152 -8.36 -21.10 -11.63
N ALA A 153 -8.59 -20.53 -12.82
CA ALA A 153 -7.52 -20.23 -13.77
C ALA A 153 -6.50 -19.23 -13.19
N SER A 154 -6.97 -18.21 -12.46
CA SER A 154 -6.10 -17.24 -11.79
C SER A 154 -5.24 -17.90 -10.71
N ILE A 155 -5.82 -18.80 -9.91
CA ILE A 155 -5.11 -19.59 -8.88
C ILE A 155 -4.04 -20.46 -9.53
N GLU A 156 -4.42 -21.24 -10.55
CA GLU A 156 -3.49 -22.13 -11.24
C GLU A 156 -2.34 -21.34 -11.88
N ASN A 157 -2.65 -20.21 -12.51
CA ASN A 157 -1.65 -19.35 -13.11
C ASN A 157 -0.73 -18.69 -12.07
N SER A 158 -1.27 -18.28 -10.92
CA SER A 158 -0.43 -17.77 -9.83
C SER A 158 0.52 -18.85 -9.32
N ASN A 159 0.00 -20.05 -9.02
CA ASN A 159 0.77 -21.15 -8.45
C ASN A 159 1.91 -21.67 -9.36
N LYS A 160 1.87 -21.39 -10.67
CA LYS A 160 3.00 -21.64 -11.59
C LYS A 160 4.22 -20.77 -11.30
N ILE A 161 4.03 -19.63 -10.65
CA ILE A 161 5.06 -18.62 -10.36
C ILE A 161 5.34 -18.57 -8.86
N GLU A 162 4.29 -18.42 -8.06
CA GLU A 162 4.35 -18.32 -6.61
C GLU A 162 3.00 -18.77 -6.01
N PRO A 163 3.01 -19.53 -4.90
CA PRO A 163 1.77 -19.96 -4.26
C PRO A 163 0.88 -18.77 -3.92
N MET A 164 -0.44 -18.99 -4.01
CA MET A 164 -1.42 -18.04 -3.49
C MET A 164 -1.13 -17.75 -2.02
N LYS A 165 -1.15 -16.46 -1.68
CA LYS A 165 -0.84 -15.96 -0.35
C LYS A 165 -2.11 -15.79 0.49
N THR A 166 -1.93 -15.87 1.80
CA THR A 166 -2.96 -15.43 2.74
C THR A 166 -3.00 -13.90 2.84
N PRO A 167 -4.08 -13.29 3.38
CA PRO A 167 -4.10 -11.85 3.66
C PRO A 167 -2.94 -11.36 4.54
N GLU A 168 -2.51 -12.15 5.52
CA GLU A 168 -1.37 -11.87 6.40
C GLU A 168 -0.07 -11.77 5.61
N GLN A 169 0.15 -12.67 4.65
CA GLN A 169 1.29 -12.63 3.76
C GLN A 169 1.19 -11.51 2.73
N GLY A 170 -0.04 -11.20 2.29
CA GLY A 170 -0.32 -10.10 1.38
C GLY A 170 -0.02 -8.71 1.97
N ALA A 171 -0.23 -8.55 3.29
CA ALA A 171 0.04 -7.31 4.00
C ALA A 171 1.54 -7.12 4.32
N ALA A 172 2.37 -8.15 4.18
CA ALA A 172 3.75 -8.15 4.65
C ALA A 172 4.64 -7.09 3.99
N THR A 173 4.59 -6.98 2.65
CA THR A 173 5.38 -5.96 1.93
C THR A 173 4.95 -4.55 2.33
N THR A 174 3.65 -4.31 2.51
CA THR A 174 3.12 -3.01 2.96
C THR A 174 3.64 -2.65 4.34
N VAL A 175 3.56 -3.57 5.30
CA VAL A 175 4.04 -3.35 6.67
C VAL A 175 5.55 -3.13 6.69
N TRP A 176 6.32 -3.94 5.95
CA TRP A 176 7.77 -3.75 5.84
C TRP A 176 8.15 -2.40 5.24
N CYS A 177 7.49 -1.97 4.17
CA CYS A 177 7.70 -0.64 3.60
C CYS A 177 7.38 0.50 4.58
N ALA A 178 6.38 0.29 5.44
CA ALA A 178 5.94 1.28 6.41
C ALA A 178 6.85 1.37 7.64
N THR A 179 7.52 0.29 8.03
CA THR A 179 8.16 0.20 9.35
C THR A 179 9.63 -0.23 9.34
N SER A 180 10.16 -0.74 8.23
CA SER A 180 11.48 -1.35 8.23
C SER A 180 12.61 -0.31 8.25
N PRO A 181 13.55 -0.39 9.21
CA PRO A 181 14.73 0.47 9.20
C PRO A 181 15.65 0.18 8.01
N GLN A 182 15.52 -0.98 7.34
CA GLN A 182 16.30 -1.30 6.13
C GLN A 182 16.03 -0.31 4.98
N LEU A 183 14.87 0.35 5.02
CA LEU A 183 14.44 1.35 4.06
C LEU A 183 14.70 2.79 4.52
N GLU A 184 15.37 3.00 5.65
CA GLU A 184 15.79 4.35 6.05
C GLU A 184 16.60 5.00 4.93
N ASN A 185 16.19 6.22 4.54
CA ASN A 185 16.76 6.98 3.42
C ASN A 185 16.59 6.33 2.04
N ARG A 186 15.81 5.25 1.93
CA ARG A 186 15.40 4.65 0.66
C ARG A 186 13.97 5.07 0.34
N GLY A 187 13.68 5.21 -0.94
CA GLY A 187 12.36 5.62 -1.41
C GLY A 187 12.32 5.71 -2.93
N GLY A 188 11.10 5.81 -3.47
CA GLY A 188 10.85 5.83 -4.91
C GLY A 188 11.08 4.49 -5.60
N VAL A 189 11.01 3.39 -4.84
CA VAL A 189 11.21 2.01 -5.33
C VAL A 189 9.92 1.20 -5.28
N TYR A 190 9.86 0.19 -6.13
CA TYR A 190 8.84 -0.84 -6.12
C TYR A 190 9.30 -2.01 -5.25
N CYS A 191 8.44 -2.46 -4.34
CA CYS A 191 8.74 -3.53 -3.40
C CYS A 191 7.80 -4.70 -3.64
N GLU A 192 8.33 -5.91 -3.55
CA GLU A 192 7.56 -7.16 -3.61
C GLU A 192 8.21 -8.16 -2.67
N ASN A 193 7.43 -9.08 -2.10
CA ASN A 193 7.94 -10.14 -1.23
C ASN A 193 8.87 -9.63 -0.12
N VAL A 194 8.51 -8.50 0.49
CA VAL A 194 9.24 -7.93 1.63
C VAL A 194 10.68 -7.55 1.27
N ASP A 195 10.94 -7.17 0.01
CA ASP A 195 12.21 -6.63 -0.46
C ASP A 195 11.97 -5.59 -1.59
N ILE A 196 13.00 -4.86 -1.98
CA ILE A 196 13.03 -4.07 -3.21
C ILE A 196 13.01 -5.05 -4.38
N ALA A 197 12.01 -4.92 -5.26
CA ALA A 197 11.83 -5.83 -6.38
C ALA A 197 13.01 -5.80 -7.36
N VAL A 198 13.27 -6.93 -8.01
CA VAL A 198 14.20 -6.98 -9.15
C VAL A 198 13.61 -6.24 -10.35
N MET A 199 14.47 -5.76 -11.25
CA MET A 199 14.02 -5.37 -12.59
C MET A 199 13.54 -6.62 -13.33
N ALA A 200 12.31 -6.58 -13.86
CA ALA A 200 11.80 -7.64 -14.70
C ALA A 200 12.55 -7.64 -16.05
N PRO A 201 12.89 -8.82 -16.62
CA PRO A 201 13.39 -8.92 -17.99
C PRO A 201 12.43 -8.24 -18.99
N PRO A 202 12.93 -7.66 -20.09
CA PRO A 202 12.09 -6.94 -21.06
C PRO A 202 10.96 -7.78 -21.67
N ASP A 203 11.19 -9.07 -21.85
CA ASP A 203 10.26 -10.06 -22.40
C ASP A 203 9.47 -10.82 -21.32
N ALA A 204 9.63 -10.45 -20.05
CA ALA A 204 8.94 -11.10 -18.96
C ALA A 204 7.41 -10.96 -19.10
N THR A 205 6.77 -12.11 -19.29
CA THR A 205 5.32 -12.33 -19.16
C THR A 205 4.90 -12.51 -17.70
N ILE A 206 5.88 -12.61 -16.80
CA ILE A 206 5.73 -13.02 -15.40
C ILE A 206 5.30 -11.85 -14.51
N ARG A 207 4.44 -12.13 -13.52
CA ARG A 207 3.95 -11.19 -12.48
C ARG A 207 5.00 -10.79 -11.41
N ARG A 208 6.29 -11.01 -11.64
CA ARG A 208 7.36 -10.77 -10.66
C ARG A 208 8.34 -9.73 -11.19
N GLY A 209 8.83 -8.86 -10.31
CA GLY A 209 9.72 -7.76 -10.64
C GLY A 209 9.00 -6.54 -11.21
N VAL A 210 9.73 -5.44 -11.35
CA VAL A 210 9.22 -4.18 -11.87
C VAL A 210 9.68 -3.94 -13.30
N LYS A 211 8.77 -3.51 -14.18
CA LYS A 211 9.09 -3.17 -15.57
C LYS A 211 9.81 -1.82 -15.66
N ASP A 212 10.68 -1.70 -16.65
CA ASP A 212 11.42 -0.48 -17.01
C ASP A 212 10.53 0.77 -17.14
N GLN A 213 9.36 0.63 -17.76
CA GLN A 213 8.37 1.70 -17.90
C GLN A 213 7.86 2.21 -16.55
N ALA A 214 7.68 1.33 -15.56
CA ALA A 214 7.21 1.74 -14.24
C ALA A 214 8.28 2.58 -13.51
N VAL A 215 9.56 2.33 -13.75
CA VAL A 215 10.64 3.13 -13.17
C VAL A 215 11.09 4.31 -14.04
N ALA A 216 10.42 4.62 -15.15
CA ALA A 216 10.83 5.69 -16.07
C ALA A 216 10.46 7.09 -15.53
N PRO A 217 11.43 7.96 -15.14
CA PRO A 217 11.13 9.26 -14.52
C PRO A 217 10.27 10.18 -15.39
N LYS A 218 10.55 10.22 -16.70
CA LYS A 218 9.79 11.05 -17.65
C LYS A 218 8.32 10.64 -17.76
N GLN A 219 8.01 9.35 -17.64
CA GLN A 219 6.62 8.88 -17.68
C GLN A 219 5.90 9.23 -16.38
N ALA A 220 6.58 9.07 -15.24
CA ALA A 220 6.05 9.50 -13.95
C ALA A 220 5.74 11.01 -13.91
N ASP A 221 6.63 11.86 -14.42
CA ASP A 221 6.38 13.31 -14.49
C ASP A 221 5.19 13.66 -15.38
N ARG A 222 5.08 13.01 -16.55
CA ARG A 222 3.92 13.21 -17.45
C ARG A 222 2.61 12.81 -16.77
N LEU A 223 2.60 11.66 -16.08
CA LEU A 223 1.44 11.22 -15.33
C LEU A 223 1.09 12.21 -14.23
N TRP A 224 2.08 12.69 -13.46
CA TRP A 224 1.85 13.67 -12.40
C TRP A 224 1.17 14.94 -12.93
N THR A 225 1.72 15.53 -14.00
CA THR A 225 1.13 16.73 -14.61
C THR A 225 -0.30 16.48 -15.08
N ALA A 226 -0.59 15.33 -15.69
CA ALA A 226 -1.93 14.96 -16.10
C ALA A 226 -2.87 14.79 -14.88
N SER A 227 -2.41 14.10 -13.83
CA SER A 227 -3.17 13.88 -12.60
C SER A 227 -3.55 15.20 -11.92
N GLU A 228 -2.63 16.16 -11.81
CA GLU A 228 -2.97 17.46 -11.24
C GLU A 228 -3.98 18.23 -12.12
N ALA A 229 -3.87 18.11 -13.44
CA ALA A 229 -4.83 18.74 -14.35
C ALA A 229 -6.23 18.10 -14.26
N TRP A 230 -6.32 16.78 -14.10
CA TRP A 230 -7.60 16.07 -13.99
C TRP A 230 -8.28 16.23 -12.64
N THR A 231 -7.49 16.27 -11.57
CA THR A 231 -8.02 16.35 -10.19
C THR A 231 -8.16 17.78 -9.69
N GLY A 232 -7.47 18.75 -10.30
CA GLY A 232 -7.36 20.11 -9.80
C GLY A 232 -6.46 20.24 -8.56
N VAL A 233 -5.98 19.13 -8.00
CA VAL A 233 -5.08 19.11 -6.84
C VAL A 233 -3.66 19.37 -7.31
N ARG A 234 -2.99 20.33 -6.67
CA ARG A 234 -1.59 20.67 -6.94
C ARG A 234 -0.72 20.24 -5.79
N PHE A 235 0.49 19.76 -6.09
CA PHE A 235 1.51 19.62 -5.07
C PHE A 235 1.91 21.00 -4.55
N ASN A 236 1.56 21.29 -3.30
CA ASN A 236 2.01 22.50 -2.60
C ASN A 236 2.94 22.09 -1.44
N PRO A 237 4.27 22.14 -1.65
CA PRO A 237 5.27 21.68 -0.69
C PRO A 237 5.34 22.51 0.60
#